data_AF-A0AAI9UU81-F1
#
_entry.id   AF-A0AAI9UU81-F1
#
_cell.length_a   1.000
_cell.length_b   1.000
_cell.length_c   1.000
_cell.angle_alpha   90.00
_cell.angle_beta   90.00
_cell.angle_gamma   90.00
#
_symmetry.space_group_name_H-M   'P 1'
#
loop_
_entity.id
_entity.type
_entity.pdbx_description
1 polymer ?
#
loop_
_entity_poly.entity_id
_entity_poly.type
_entity_poly.pdbx_seq_one_letter_code
_entity_poly.pdbx_strand_id
1 'polypeptide(L)'
;MAVAIAGGISGPGRDLVEAISAQGTHEVIVLTRKVSGQPGGAAPNVRFVAVDYSDIDSLTAVLEKYNVDTVISTVYNITRESQPELNLVAAAERSKTTRRFIPSHFGVPYLPEYGVSTFPPYLASSPI
;
A
#
# COMPACT_ATOMS: atom_id res chain seq x y z
N MET A 1 -8.96 -11.07 -10.25
CA MET A 1 -9.05 -10.42 -8.92
C MET A 1 -8.18 -9.16 -8.96
N ALA A 2 -8.63 -8.02 -8.41
CA ALA A 2 -7.83 -6.79 -8.42
C ALA A 2 -6.97 -6.66 -7.16
N VAL A 3 -5.69 -6.34 -7.34
CA VAL A 3 -4.72 -6.12 -6.26
C VAL A 3 -4.26 -4.67 -6.31
N ALA A 4 -4.49 -3.93 -5.23
CA ALA A 4 -3.97 -2.58 -5.09
C ALA A 4 -2.60 -2.59 -4.41
N ILE A 5 -1.65 -1.84 -4.96
CA ILE A 5 -0.29 -1.71 -4.42
C ILE A 5 -0.02 -0.23 -4.15
N ALA A 6 0.00 0.14 -2.86
CA ALA A 6 0.32 1.49 -2.42
C ALA A 6 1.84 1.67 -2.35
N GLY A 7 2.38 2.68 -3.03
CA GLY A 7 3.83 2.85 -3.15
C GLY A 7 4.48 2.02 -4.26
N GLY A 8 3.71 1.48 -5.20
CA GLY A 8 4.18 0.58 -6.26
C GLY A 8 5.00 1.21 -7.40
N ILE A 9 5.46 2.46 -7.27
CA ILE A 9 6.26 3.13 -8.32
C ILE A 9 7.75 2.76 -8.23
N SER A 10 8.26 2.45 -7.04
CA SER A 10 9.70 2.27 -6.79
C SER A 10 9.99 1.21 -5.73
N GLY A 11 11.24 0.76 -5.68
CA GLY A 11 11.72 -0.20 -4.68
C GLY A 11 10.89 -1.50 -4.68
N PRO A 12 10.63 -2.11 -3.51
CA PRO A 12 9.91 -3.39 -3.44
C PRO A 12 8.48 -3.32 -3.99
N GLY A 13 7.85 -2.14 -3.94
CA GLY A 13 6.52 -1.95 -4.53
C GLY A 13 6.51 -2.11 -6.04
N ARG A 14 7.54 -1.64 -6.74
CA ARG A 14 7.67 -1.82 -8.19
C ARG A 14 7.87 -3.29 -8.55
N ASP A 15 8.72 -3.98 -7.82
CA ASP A 15 8.99 -5.41 -8.05
C ASP A 15 7.71 -6.24 -7.87
N LEU A 16 6.88 -5.90 -6.87
CA LEU A 16 5.57 -6.52 -6.67
C LEU A 16 4.59 -6.23 -7.81
N VAL A 17 4.57 -5.00 -8.32
CA VAL A 17 3.75 -4.64 -9.50
C VAL A 17 4.14 -5.50 -10.70
N GLU A 18 5.44 -5.59 -11.00
CA GLU A 18 5.96 -6.37 -12.13
C GLU A 18 5.67 -7.86 -11.95
N ALA A 19 5.96 -8.43 -10.78
CA ALA A 19 5.75 -9.85 -10.50
C ALA A 19 4.27 -10.27 -10.51
N ILE A 20 3.37 -9.48 -9.92
CA ILE A 20 1.94 -9.80 -9.88
C ILE A 20 1.32 -9.59 -11.27
N SER A 21 1.72 -8.54 -11.99
CA SER A 21 1.25 -8.29 -13.35
C SER A 21 1.63 -9.42 -14.30
N ALA A 22 2.88 -9.91 -14.23
CA ALA A 22 3.40 -10.97 -15.09
C ALA A 22 2.66 -12.31 -14.96
N GLN A 23 1.96 -12.55 -13.84
CA GLN A 23 1.13 -13.75 -13.68
C GLN A 23 -0.10 -13.75 -14.60
N GLY A 24 -0.55 -12.58 -15.07
CA GLY A 24 -1.66 -12.47 -16.02
C GLY A 24 -3.05 -12.79 -15.44
N THR A 25 -3.16 -13.05 -14.14
CA THR A 25 -4.41 -13.44 -13.45
C THR A 25 -5.05 -12.32 -12.64
N HIS A 26 -4.34 -11.19 -12.50
CA HIS A 26 -4.74 -10.05 -11.65
C HIS A 26 -4.74 -8.74 -12.44
N GLU A 27 -5.69 -7.88 -12.12
CA GLU A 27 -5.59 -6.44 -12.42
C GLU A 27 -4.78 -5.80 -11.30
N VAL A 28 -3.77 -4.99 -11.63
CA VAL A 28 -2.90 -4.33 -10.66
C VAL A 28 -3.21 -2.85 -10.63
N ILE A 29 -3.62 -2.36 -9.45
CA ILE A 29 -3.97 -0.96 -9.21
C ILE A 29 -2.87 -0.31 -8.38
N VAL A 30 -1.99 0.45 -9.02
CA VAL A 30 -0.91 1.16 -8.34
C VAL A 30 -1.46 2.45 -7.74
N LEU A 31 -1.50 2.54 -6.41
CA LEU A 31 -1.95 3.74 -5.69
C LEU A 31 -0.77 4.70 -5.49
N THR A 32 -0.96 5.96 -5.88
CA THR A 32 0.09 7.00 -5.92
C THR A 32 -0.44 8.32 -5.39
N ARG A 33 0.40 9.17 -4.78
CA ARG A 33 -0.02 10.51 -4.33
C ARG A 33 -0.27 11.49 -5.48
N LYS A 34 0.43 11.31 -6.60
CA LYS A 34 0.32 12.12 -7.81
C LYS A 34 0.57 11.21 -9.01
N VAL A 35 -0.27 11.29 -10.03
CA VAL A 35 0.00 10.65 -11.31
C VAL A 35 0.91 11.58 -12.11
N SER A 36 2.21 11.34 -12.08
CA SER A 36 3.19 12.03 -12.95
C SER A 36 3.24 11.44 -14.37
N GLY A 37 2.15 10.83 -14.82
CA GLY A 37 2.07 10.00 -16.04
C GLY A 37 2.19 8.51 -15.72
N GLN A 38 1.52 7.67 -16.52
CA GLN A 38 1.74 6.23 -16.51
C GLN A 38 3.18 5.99 -16.98
N PRO A 39 4.02 5.25 -16.23
CA PRO A 39 5.34 4.87 -16.71
C PRO A 39 5.22 4.24 -18.09
N GLY A 40 5.94 4.77 -19.08
CA GLY A 40 5.94 4.21 -20.43
C GLY A 40 6.32 2.73 -20.39
N GLY A 41 5.51 1.88 -21.02
CA GLY A 41 5.73 0.43 -21.03
C GLY A 41 5.04 -0.36 -19.90
N ALA A 42 4.18 0.26 -19.10
CA ALA A 42 3.33 -0.49 -18.17
C ALA A 42 2.44 -1.52 -18.90
N ALA A 43 2.32 -2.72 -18.32
CA ALA A 43 1.52 -3.79 -18.89
C ALA A 43 0.02 -3.42 -18.96
N PRO A 44 -0.76 -4.00 -19.89
CA PRO A 44 -2.18 -3.64 -20.07
C PRO A 44 -3.06 -3.80 -18.83
N ASN A 45 -2.69 -4.72 -17.92
CA ASN A 45 -3.39 -5.00 -16.67
C ASN A 45 -2.89 -4.15 -15.49
N VAL A 46 -2.04 -3.13 -15.72
CA VAL A 46 -1.52 -2.23 -14.68
C VAL A 46 -2.13 -0.85 -14.86
N ARG A 47 -2.73 -0.32 -13.79
CA ARG A 47 -3.36 1.00 -13.76
C ARG A 47 -2.78 1.84 -12.64
N PHE A 48 -2.43 3.09 -12.94
CA PHE A 48 -1.93 4.04 -11.94
C PHE A 48 -3.06 4.96 -11.53
N VAL A 49 -3.33 5.03 -10.23
CA VAL A 49 -4.44 5.81 -9.67
C VAL A 49 -3.88 6.80 -8.65
N ALA A 50 -4.17 8.09 -8.86
CA ALA A 50 -3.91 9.11 -7.87
C ALA A 50 -4.90 8.95 -6.71
N VAL A 51 -4.39 8.98 -5.48
CA VAL A 51 -5.19 8.93 -4.25
C VAL A 51 -4.69 9.97 -3.25
N ASP A 52 -5.60 10.44 -2.41
CA ASP A 52 -5.30 11.23 -1.24
C ASP A 52 -5.32 10.33 0.00
N TYR A 53 -4.14 10.05 0.58
CA TYR A 53 -4.05 9.21 1.78
C TYR A 53 -4.59 9.88 3.05
N SER A 54 -4.94 11.16 3.00
CA SER A 54 -5.58 11.86 4.12
C SER A 54 -7.11 11.70 4.15
N ASP A 55 -7.72 11.20 3.08
CA ASP A 55 -9.17 11.06 2.93
C ASP A 55 -9.59 9.58 2.85
N ILE A 56 -10.09 9.05 3.97
CA ILE A 56 -10.51 7.66 4.11
C ILE A 56 -11.69 7.33 3.18
N ASP A 57 -12.63 8.25 2.98
CA ASP A 57 -13.83 8.00 2.19
C ASP A 57 -13.48 7.97 0.70
N SER A 58 -12.60 8.88 0.26
CA SER A 58 -12.03 8.85 -1.10
C SER A 58 -11.23 7.58 -1.36
N LEU A 59 -10.38 7.15 -0.42
CA LEU A 59 -9.66 5.87 -0.52
C LEU A 59 -10.62 4.69 -0.64
N THR A 60 -11.66 4.65 0.20
CA THR A 60 -12.67 3.58 0.20
C THR A 60 -13.36 3.51 -1.16
N ALA A 61 -13.80 4.66 -1.69
CA ALA A 61 -14.44 4.74 -2.99
C ALA A 61 -13.53 4.26 -4.13
N VAL A 62 -12.23 4.54 -4.06
CA VAL A 62 -11.25 4.04 -5.03
C VAL A 62 -11.13 2.51 -4.96
N LEU A 63 -11.00 1.94 -3.75
CA LEU A 63 -10.91 0.48 -3.57
C LEU A 63 -12.14 -0.23 -4.14
N GLU A 64 -13.34 0.30 -3.86
CA GLU A 64 -14.59 -0.26 -4.37
C GLU A 64 -14.77 -0.07 -5.87
N LYS A 65 -14.44 1.13 -6.40
CA LYS A 65 -14.52 1.44 -7.83
C LYS A 65 -13.73 0.47 -8.69
N TYR A 66 -12.56 0.05 -8.23
CA TYR A 66 -11.71 -0.91 -8.95
C TYR A 66 -11.90 -2.36 -8.46
N ASN A 67 -12.92 -2.61 -7.62
CA ASN A 67 -13.22 -3.93 -7.05
C ASN A 67 -11.98 -4.61 -6.46
N VAL A 68 -11.20 -3.83 -5.72
CA VAL A 68 -9.96 -4.28 -5.08
C VAL A 68 -10.31 -5.30 -4.02
N ASP A 69 -9.72 -6.49 -4.14
CA ASP A 69 -9.86 -7.57 -3.17
C ASP A 69 -8.72 -7.57 -2.15
N THR A 70 -7.50 -7.38 -2.63
CA THR A 70 -6.29 -7.37 -1.79
C THR A 70 -5.57 -6.04 -1.90
N VAL A 71 -5.24 -5.44 -0.77
CA VAL A 71 -4.39 -4.25 -0.67
C VAL A 71 -3.02 -4.65 -0.13
N ILE A 72 -1.96 -4.20 -0.80
CA ILE A 72 -0.58 -4.35 -0.36
C ILE A 72 0.01 -2.95 -0.18
N SER A 73 0.47 -2.65 1.01
CA SER A 73 1.12 -1.39 1.34
C SER A 73 2.63 -1.57 1.25
N THR A 74 3.30 -0.79 0.41
CA THR A 74 4.77 -0.62 0.41
C THR A 74 5.13 0.84 0.65
N VAL A 75 4.25 1.60 1.31
CA VAL A 75 4.47 3.01 1.60
C VAL A 75 5.56 3.11 2.67
N TYR A 76 6.60 3.88 2.39
CA TYR A 76 7.76 3.97 3.26
C TYR A 76 7.57 5.10 4.27
N ASN A 77 7.35 4.77 5.54
CA ASN A 77 7.18 5.75 6.62
C ASN A 77 8.57 6.10 7.22
N ILE A 78 9.44 6.78 6.46
CA ILE A 78 10.73 7.29 6.98
C ILE A 78 10.51 8.43 7.99
N THR A 79 9.50 9.26 7.75
CA THR A 79 8.99 10.18 8.76
C THR A 79 8.06 9.37 9.65
N ARG A 80 8.07 9.62 10.97
CA ARG A 80 7.32 8.86 11.99
C ARG A 80 5.79 8.93 11.85
N GLU A 81 5.30 9.33 10.69
CA GLU A 81 3.90 9.51 10.36
C GLU A 81 3.36 8.22 9.71
N SER A 82 2.83 7.32 10.53
CA SER A 82 2.12 6.12 10.07
C SER A 82 0.71 6.42 9.54
N GLN A 83 0.25 7.68 9.64
CA GLN A 83 -1.14 8.06 9.35
C GLN A 83 -1.61 7.71 7.92
N PRO A 84 -0.82 7.89 6.85
CA PRO A 84 -1.24 7.50 5.51
C PRO A 84 -1.58 6.01 5.39
N GLU A 85 -0.79 5.15 6.02
CA GLU A 85 -1.04 3.70 6.02
C GLU A 85 -2.23 3.34 6.92
N LEU A 86 -2.34 3.96 8.10
CA LEU A 86 -3.49 3.75 8.99
C LEU A 86 -4.82 4.16 8.33
N ASN A 87 -4.83 5.26 7.58
CA ASN A 87 -6.00 5.67 6.80
C ASN A 87 -6.33 4.67 5.69
N LEU A 88 -5.31 4.09 5.04
CA LEU A 88 -5.50 3.04 4.05
C LEU A 88 -6.03 1.74 4.67
N VAL A 89 -5.59 1.39 5.88
CA VAL A 89 -6.17 0.29 6.68
C VAL A 89 -7.64 0.56 6.97
N ALA A 90 -7.98 1.75 7.46
CA ALA A 90 -9.37 2.13 7.74
C ALA A 90 -10.25 2.10 6.48
N ALA A 91 -9.72 2.54 5.33
CA ALA A 91 -10.43 2.48 4.06
C ALA A 91 -10.63 1.04 3.57
N ALA A 92 -9.62 0.18 3.72
CA ALA A 92 -9.71 -1.24 3.40
C ALA A 92 -10.74 -1.97 4.27
N GLU A 93 -10.82 -1.64 5.55
CA GLU A 93 -11.83 -2.18 6.47
C GLU A 93 -13.26 -1.74 6.09
N ARG A 94 -13.44 -0.49 5.65
CA ARG A 94 -14.75 0.04 5.21
C ARG A 94 -15.18 -0.47 3.85
N SER A 95 -14.23 -0.85 2.99
CA SER A 95 -14.50 -1.28 1.62
C SER A 95 -15.24 -2.62 1.58
N LYS A 96 -16.34 -2.68 0.84
CA LYS A 96 -17.14 -3.91 0.65
C LYS A 96 -16.44 -4.96 -0.22
N THR A 97 -15.42 -4.56 -0.98
CA THR A 97 -14.73 -5.44 -1.92
C THR A 97 -13.43 -5.99 -1.35
N THR A 98 -12.82 -5.28 -0.41
CA THR A 98 -11.52 -5.63 0.15
C THR A 98 -11.64 -6.73 1.20
N ARG A 99 -10.87 -7.81 1.04
CA ARG A 99 -10.85 -8.97 1.93
C ARG A 99 -9.52 -9.18 2.65
N ARG A 100 -8.45 -8.56 2.14
CA ARG A 100 -7.10 -8.75 2.67
C ARG A 100 -6.31 -7.44 2.62
N PHE A 101 -5.56 -7.18 3.68
CA PHE A 101 -4.60 -6.09 3.77
C PHE A 101 -3.23 -6.64 4.18
N ILE A 102 -2.19 -6.27 3.45
CA ILE A 102 -0.79 -6.60 3.74
C ILE A 102 -0.06 -5.29 4.07
N PRO A 103 0.42 -5.10 5.32
CA PRO A 103 1.08 -3.85 5.72
C PRO A 103 2.50 -3.73 5.14
N SER A 104 3.04 -2.51 5.19
CA SER A 104 4.39 -2.14 4.75
C SER A 104 5.45 -2.64 5.73
N HIS A 105 5.59 -3.96 5.78
CA HIS A 105 6.49 -4.65 6.69
C HIS A 105 7.35 -5.68 5.95
N PHE A 106 8.16 -5.19 5.01
CA PHE A 106 9.10 -5.98 4.20
C PHE A 106 10.54 -5.96 4.76
N GLY A 107 10.69 -5.55 6.02
CA GLY A 107 11.96 -5.50 6.74
C GLY A 107 12.27 -6.80 7.49
N VAL A 108 13.14 -6.70 8.49
CA VAL A 108 13.49 -7.83 9.35
C VAL A 108 12.36 -8.12 10.36
N PRO A 109 12.17 -9.39 10.76
CA PRO A 109 11.26 -9.69 11.86
C PRO A 109 11.70 -8.99 13.15
N TYR A 110 10.74 -8.52 13.94
CA TYR A 110 11.00 -8.03 15.29
C TYR A 110 11.25 -9.22 16.22
N LEU A 111 12.48 -9.74 16.20
CA LEU A 111 12.90 -10.77 17.17
C LEU A 111 13.53 -10.10 18.39
N PRO A 112 13.31 -10.65 19.60
CA PRO A 112 13.94 -10.15 20.83
C PRO A 112 15.46 -10.02 20.72
N GLU A 113 16.12 -10.93 19.99
CA GLU A 113 17.57 -10.91 19.74
C GLU A 113 18.06 -9.74 18.87
N TYR A 114 17.20 -9.13 18.05
CA TYR A 114 17.58 -7.97 17.23
C TYR A 114 17.55 -6.64 17.99
N GLY A 115 17.11 -6.67 19.25
CA GLY A 115 17.28 -5.59 20.21
C GLY A 115 16.41 -4.36 19.93
N VAL A 116 15.70 -3.93 20.98
CA VAL A 116 15.00 -2.63 21.09
C VAL A 116 15.93 -1.45 20.75
N SER A 117 17.25 -1.63 20.86
CA SER A 117 18.28 -0.64 20.51
C SER A 117 18.44 -0.40 19.01
N THR A 118 18.17 -1.41 18.18
CA THR A 118 18.41 -1.36 16.73
C THR A 118 17.16 -0.90 15.98
N PHE A 119 16.00 -1.34 16.44
CA PHE A 119 14.68 -0.92 15.96
C PHE A 119 13.76 -0.67 17.17
N PRO A 120 13.80 0.52 17.78
CA PRO A 120 12.95 0.81 18.91
C PRO A 120 11.47 0.72 18.48
N PRO A 121 10.64 -0.08 19.17
CA PRO A 121 9.22 -0.16 18.88
C PRO A 121 8.59 1.23 19.05
N TYR A 122 7.56 1.51 18.26
CA TYR A 122 6.79 2.73 18.42
C TYR A 122 6.23 2.78 19.85
N LEU A 123 6.85 3.58 20.71
CA LEU A 123 6.36 3.80 22.07
C LEU A 123 5.07 4.62 21.97
N ALA A 124 3.94 4.01 22.32
CA ALA A 124 2.62 4.62 22.38
C ALA A 124 2.49 5.74 23.45
N SER A 125 3.61 6.35 23.86
CA SER A 125 3.70 7.38 24.90
C SER A 125 3.91 8.79 24.36
N SER A 126 3.81 9.01 23.05
CA SER A 126 3.80 10.38 22.51
C SER A 126 2.37 10.94 22.58
N PRO A 127 2.13 12.03 23.32
CA PRO A 127 0.79 12.59 23.46
C PRO A 127 0.29 13.11 22.10
N ILE A 128 -0.99 12.81 21.84
CA ILE A 128 -1.78 13.36 20.73
C ILE A 128 -2.13 14.81 21.08
#